data_AF-A0A2U2BS64-F1
#
_entry.id   AF-A0A2U2BS64-F1
#
_cell.length_a   1.000
_cell.length_b   1.000
_cell.length_c   1.000
_cell.angle_alpha   90.00
_cell.angle_beta   90.00
_cell.angle_gamma   90.00
#
_symmetry.space_group_name_H-M   'P 1'
#
loop_
_entity.id
_entity.type
_entity.pdbx_description
1 polymer ?
#
loop_
_entity_poly.entity_id
_entity_poly.type
_entity_poly.pdbx_seq_one_letter_code
_entity_poly.pdbx_strand_id
1 'polypeptide(L)'
;MLFTNSRLPLSLPNWSDQLRQLRRRLGVTQEALAAELGVSQALVSRWENGEIRPSRSNRRRLEALLANPRHVAPFERVRVLVEHSPYVVALLAEADQDLAVLAMSERFRKADDGAEPLQPGDRLGRRLGGDCPERARRLSRLGLFSGEVLSVDAIWAVEANGRRAFWFSNMVPLQTEQRDWAVHAAFRRIEEAEYRRLDGEYDGGAEVRLEAPRLHIDG
;
A
#
# COMPACT_ATOMS: atom_id res chain seq x y z
N MET A 1 1.56 -2.01 24.10
CA MET A 1 2.83 -1.49 23.53
C MET A 1 3.10 -2.33 22.31
N LEU A 2 3.22 -1.75 21.12
CA LEU A 2 3.85 -2.27 19.88
C LEU A 2 3.33 -1.45 18.68
N PHE A 3 3.79 -0.20 18.58
CA PHE A 3 3.97 0.47 17.28
C PHE A 3 5.48 0.57 17.10
N THR A 4 6.12 -0.55 16.80
CA THR A 4 7.56 -0.59 16.57
C THR A 4 7.84 -0.36 15.10
N ASN A 5 8.14 0.90 14.79
CA ASN A 5 9.29 1.32 13.99
C ASN A 5 9.64 0.43 12.77
N SER A 6 9.06 0.73 11.62
CA SER A 6 9.57 0.38 10.29
C SER A 6 9.39 1.60 9.38
N ARG A 7 10.50 2.30 9.11
CA ARG A 7 10.56 3.55 8.33
C ARG A 7 10.52 3.23 6.84
N LEU A 8 9.49 3.70 6.11
CA LEU A 8 9.36 3.57 4.65
C LEU A 8 8.54 4.65 3.97
N PRO A 9 8.73 4.85 2.64
CA PRO A 9 8.45 6.10 1.96
C PRO A 9 6.99 6.19 1.56
N LEU A 10 6.12 6.30 2.55
CA LEU A 10 4.97 7.19 2.46
C LEU A 10 5.28 8.27 3.49
N SER A 11 5.33 9.54 3.08
CA SER A 11 5.66 10.61 4.02
C SER A 11 4.80 10.45 5.26
N LEU A 12 5.39 10.28 6.45
CA LEU A 12 4.63 10.33 7.69
C LEU A 12 3.98 11.71 7.66
N PRO A 13 2.64 11.82 7.55
CA PRO A 13 2.04 13.12 7.36
C PRO A 13 2.44 13.96 8.57
N ASN A 14 2.73 15.24 8.35
CA ASN A 14 2.87 16.14 9.47
C ASN A 14 1.59 16.05 10.33
N TRP A 15 1.68 16.37 11.63
CA TRP A 15 0.54 16.26 12.55
C TRP A 15 -0.73 16.97 12.04
N SER A 16 -0.55 18.04 11.27
CA SER A 16 -1.62 18.81 10.65
C SER A 16 -2.43 17.97 9.66
N ASP A 17 -1.75 17.25 8.77
CA ASP A 17 -2.36 16.38 7.78
C ASP A 17 -3.03 15.16 8.41
N GLN A 18 -2.38 14.54 9.40
CA GLN A 18 -2.97 13.40 10.13
C GLN A 18 -4.28 13.80 10.83
N LEU A 19 -4.30 14.98 11.45
CA LEU A 19 -5.48 15.47 12.17
C LEU A 19 -6.63 15.79 11.20
N ARG A 20 -6.32 16.47 10.09
CA ARG A 20 -7.30 16.81 9.06
C ARG A 20 -7.90 15.57 8.42
N GLN A 21 -7.08 14.55 8.13
CA GLN A 21 -7.53 13.28 7.57
C GLN A 21 -8.41 12.52 8.55
N LEU A 22 -8.01 12.44 9.83
CA LEU A 22 -8.83 11.86 10.89
C LEU A 22 -10.20 12.54 10.93
N ARG A 23 -10.23 13.87 11.00
CA ARG A 23 -11.46 14.65 11.05
C ARG A 23 -12.38 14.38 9.86
N ARG A 24 -11.84 14.42 8.64
CA ARG A 24 -12.58 14.15 7.41
C ARG A 24 -13.15 12.73 7.39
N ARG A 25 -12.38 11.74 7.81
CA ARG A 25 -12.82 10.34 7.89
C ARG A 25 -13.94 10.13 8.91
N LEU A 26 -13.89 10.85 10.04
CA LEU A 26 -14.95 10.80 11.05
C LEU A 26 -16.18 11.64 10.67
N GLY A 27 -16.09 12.48 9.63
CA GLY A 27 -17.17 13.38 9.24
C GLY A 27 -17.46 14.48 10.27
N VAL A 28 -16.47 14.86 11.09
CA VAL A 28 -16.67 15.83 12.19
C VAL A 28 -16.12 17.22 11.85
N THR A 29 -16.64 18.26 12.50
CA THR A 29 -16.13 19.63 12.36
C THR A 29 -14.90 19.85 13.26
N GLN A 30 -14.20 20.97 13.08
CA GLN A 30 -13.08 21.31 13.95
C GLN A 30 -13.55 21.55 15.40
N GLU A 31 -14.75 22.10 15.57
CA GLU A 31 -15.41 22.31 16.86
C GLU A 31 -15.72 20.98 17.56
N ALA A 32 -16.32 20.03 16.84
CA ALA A 32 -16.63 18.71 17.39
C ALA A 32 -15.37 17.95 17.82
N LEU A 33 -14.31 17.99 16.99
CA LEU A 33 -13.02 17.40 17.32
C LEU A 33 -12.36 18.09 18.52
N ALA A 34 -12.47 19.42 18.61
CA ALA A 34 -11.95 20.19 19.74
C ALA A 34 -12.65 19.81 21.05
N ALA A 35 -13.97 19.61 21.00
CA ALA A 35 -14.76 19.15 22.15
C ALA A 35 -14.31 17.76 22.61
N GLU A 36 -14.08 16.82 21.69
CA GLU A 36 -13.57 15.48 22.01
C GLU A 36 -12.17 15.52 22.65
N LEU A 37 -11.32 16.44 22.19
CA LEU A 37 -9.96 16.61 22.70
C LEU A 37 -9.87 17.48 23.96
N GLY A 38 -10.97 18.13 24.37
CA GLY A 38 -11.02 19.07 25.49
C GLY A 38 -10.17 20.34 25.24
N VAL A 39 -10.17 20.85 24.01
CA VAL A 39 -9.44 22.06 23.59
C VAL A 39 -10.35 23.04 22.85
N SER A 40 -9.86 24.24 22.54
CA SER A 40 -10.61 25.20 21.72
C SER A 40 -10.53 24.85 20.24
N GLN A 41 -11.57 25.21 19.47
CA GLN A 41 -11.57 25.06 18.02
C GLN A 41 -10.42 25.83 17.36
N ALA A 42 -10.13 27.04 17.85
CA ALA A 42 -9.00 27.83 17.36
C ALA A 42 -7.67 27.05 17.49
N LEU A 43 -7.49 26.28 18.56
CA LEU A 43 -6.28 25.47 18.73
C LEU A 43 -6.19 24.33 17.69
N VAL A 44 -7.31 23.67 17.39
CA VAL A 44 -7.39 22.65 16.34
C VAL A 44 -7.11 23.25 14.97
N SER A 45 -7.66 24.43 14.66
CA SER A 45 -7.41 25.13 13.40
C SER A 45 -5.92 25.44 13.19
N ARG A 46 -5.25 25.98 14.22
CA ARG A 46 -3.81 26.27 14.16
C ARG A 46 -2.96 25.00 14.03
N TRP A 47 -3.39 23.88 14.59
CA TRP A 47 -2.76 22.57 14.36
C TRP A 47 -2.96 22.10 12.92
N GLU A 48 -4.19 22.10 12.40
CA GLU A 48 -4.48 21.68 11.02
C GLU A 48 -3.80 22.57 9.97
N ASN A 49 -3.47 23.82 10.30
CA ASN A 49 -2.72 24.73 9.44
C ASN A 49 -1.20 24.63 9.62
N GLY A 50 -0.71 23.85 10.59
CA GLY A 50 0.72 23.73 10.89
C GLY A 50 1.34 24.97 11.53
N GLU A 51 0.54 25.95 11.96
CA GLU A 51 1.03 27.19 12.58
C GLU A 51 1.73 26.92 13.92
N ILE A 52 1.20 25.96 14.68
CA ILE A 52 1.77 25.55 15.97
C ILE A 52 1.73 24.03 16.11
N ARG A 53 2.67 23.47 16.87
CA ARG A 53 2.68 22.03 17.19
C ARG A 53 1.90 21.76 18.48
N PRO A 54 1.20 20.61 18.59
CA PRO A 54 0.56 20.21 19.85
C PRO A 54 1.59 20.07 20.98
N SER A 55 1.20 20.52 22.17
CA SER A 55 1.95 20.26 23.41
C SER A 55 2.07 18.75 23.66
N ARG A 56 2.99 18.32 24.53
CA ARG A 56 3.16 16.89 24.87
C ARG A 56 1.86 16.25 25.37
N SER A 57 1.07 16.97 26.16
CA SER A 57 -0.23 16.48 26.67
C SER A 57 -1.25 16.31 25.55
N ASN A 58 -1.39 17.32 24.68
CA ASN A 58 -2.31 17.26 23.56
C ASN A 58 -1.90 16.23 22.51
N ARG A 59 -0.58 16.04 22.30
CA ARG A 59 -0.07 14.98 21.44
C ARG A 59 -0.49 13.60 21.93
N ARG A 60 -0.41 13.33 23.24
CA ARG A 60 -0.87 12.05 23.81
C ARG A 60 -2.37 11.82 23.60
N ARG A 61 -3.20 12.87 23.72
CA ARG A 61 -4.65 12.78 23.44
C ARG A 61 -4.92 12.46 21.97
N LEU A 62 -4.20 13.13 21.06
CA LEU A 62 -4.27 12.87 19.62
C LEU A 62 -3.80 11.45 19.27
N GLU A 63 -2.68 11.00 19.84
CA GLU A 63 -2.17 9.63 19.67
C GLU A 63 -3.19 8.58 20.15
N ALA A 64 -3.82 8.80 21.31
CA ALA A 64 -4.87 7.92 21.81
C ALA A 64 -6.11 7.89 20.89
N LEU A 65 -6.50 9.05 20.35
CA LEU A 65 -7.61 9.17 19.42
C LEU A 65 -7.33 8.45 18.09
N LEU A 66 -6.11 8.57 17.56
CA LEU A 66 -5.64 7.88 16.35
C LEU A 66 -5.50 6.37 16.56
N ALA A 67 -5.08 5.94 17.75
CA ALA A 67 -4.94 4.53 18.11
C ALA A 67 -6.28 3.84 18.41
N ASN A 68 -7.38 4.59 18.52
CA ASN A 68 -8.70 4.01 18.72
C ASN A 68 -9.05 3.13 17.51
N PRO A 69 -9.35 1.82 17.70
CA PRO A 69 -9.68 0.91 16.61
C PRO A 69 -10.86 1.37 15.75
N ARG A 70 -11.78 2.18 16.28
CA ARG A 70 -12.90 2.76 15.52
C ARG A 70 -12.44 3.83 14.51
N HIS A 71 -11.27 4.41 14.75
CA HIS A 71 -10.70 5.48 13.95
C HIS A 71 -9.53 5.00 13.10
N VAL A 72 -9.26 3.69 13.00
CA VAL A 72 -8.19 3.19 12.13
C VAL A 72 -8.60 3.36 10.66
N ALA A 73 -7.65 3.86 9.86
CA ALA A 73 -7.80 4.09 8.43
C ALA A 73 -8.16 2.79 7.69
N PRO A 74 -9.09 2.82 6.71
CA PRO A 74 -9.31 1.67 5.84
C PRO A 74 -8.02 1.06 5.29
N PHE A 75 -7.08 1.87 4.81
CA PHE A 75 -5.80 1.37 4.29
C PHE A 75 -4.97 0.66 5.37
N GLU A 76 -4.93 1.22 6.57
CA GLU A 76 -4.26 0.62 7.73
C GLU A 76 -4.85 -0.73 8.13
N ARG A 77 -6.16 -0.93 7.97
CA ARG A 77 -6.79 -2.25 8.19
C ARG A 77 -6.31 -3.26 7.16
N VAL A 78 -6.22 -2.87 5.90
CA VAL A 78 -5.70 -3.75 4.84
C VAL A 78 -4.23 -4.09 5.11
N ARG A 79 -3.43 -3.11 5.56
CA ARG A 79 -2.04 -3.36 5.95
C ARG A 79 -1.94 -4.42 7.05
N VAL A 80 -2.72 -4.30 8.11
CA VAL A 80 -2.78 -5.31 9.19
C VAL A 80 -3.21 -6.68 8.65
N LEU A 81 -4.20 -6.74 7.75
CA LEU A 81 -4.62 -8.00 7.12
C LEU A 81 -3.48 -8.66 6.32
N VAL A 82 -2.69 -7.86 5.59
CA VAL A 82 -1.53 -8.34 4.83
C VAL A 82 -0.41 -8.83 5.74
N GLU A 83 -0.03 -8.04 6.75
CA GLU A 83 1.05 -8.38 7.68
C GLU A 83 0.78 -9.68 8.45
N HIS A 84 -0.48 -9.91 8.81
CA HIS A 84 -0.92 -11.09 9.56
C HIS A 84 -1.52 -12.21 8.69
N SER A 85 -1.46 -12.08 7.36
CA SER A 85 -1.99 -13.09 6.47
C SER A 85 -1.19 -14.39 6.53
N PRO A 86 -1.85 -15.56 6.55
CA PRO A 86 -1.17 -16.86 6.44
C PRO A 86 -0.77 -17.20 4.99
N TYR A 87 -1.06 -16.34 4.01
CA TYR A 87 -0.78 -16.53 2.59
C TYR A 87 0.35 -15.63 2.10
N VAL A 88 0.90 -15.91 0.92
CA VAL A 88 1.94 -15.10 0.27
C VAL A 88 1.30 -13.84 -0.32
N VAL A 89 1.18 -12.79 0.49
CA VAL A 89 0.58 -11.51 0.10
C VAL A 89 1.47 -10.31 0.46
N ALA A 90 1.33 -9.23 -0.29
CA ALA A 90 2.05 -7.97 -0.08
C ALA A 90 1.17 -6.74 -0.41
N LEU A 91 1.50 -5.61 0.21
CA LEU A 91 1.14 -4.27 -0.25
C LEU A 91 2.32 -3.67 -0.99
N LEU A 92 2.08 -3.18 -2.20
CA LEU A 92 3.11 -2.63 -3.08
C LEU A 92 2.74 -1.20 -3.49
N ALA A 93 3.73 -0.39 -3.79
CA ALA A 93 3.56 0.92 -4.42
C ALA A 93 4.49 1.04 -5.62
N GLU A 94 4.08 1.81 -6.62
CA GLU A 94 4.99 2.24 -7.65
C GLU A 94 6.02 3.21 -7.06
N ALA A 95 7.30 2.97 -7.32
CA ALA A 95 8.23 4.09 -7.44
C ALA A 95 9.50 3.72 -8.20
N ASP A 96 10.06 4.74 -8.86
CA ASP A 96 11.25 4.64 -9.72
C ASP A 96 11.10 3.58 -10.83
N GLN A 97 9.89 3.46 -11.40
CA GLN A 97 9.54 2.45 -12.41
C GLN A 97 9.69 0.99 -11.94
N ASP A 98 9.61 0.78 -10.62
CA ASP A 98 9.68 -0.52 -9.94
C ASP A 98 8.58 -0.58 -8.86
N LEU A 99 8.44 -1.73 -8.20
CA LEU A 99 7.52 -1.95 -7.10
C LEU A 99 8.27 -1.87 -5.77
N ALA A 100 7.94 -0.86 -4.96
CA ALA A 100 8.33 -0.82 -3.55
C ALA A 100 7.40 -1.71 -2.73
N VAL A 101 7.97 -2.45 -1.78
CA VAL A 101 7.17 -3.15 -0.78
C VAL A 101 6.75 -2.18 0.32
N LEU A 102 5.45 -1.98 0.52
CA LEU A 102 4.92 -1.19 1.63
C LEU A 102 4.75 -2.05 2.90
N ALA A 103 4.22 -3.26 2.73
CA ALA A 103 4.02 -4.24 3.79
C ALA A 103 3.95 -5.65 3.18
N MET A 104 4.19 -6.68 3.98
CA MET A 104 4.12 -8.06 3.50
C MET A 104 3.81 -9.04 4.63
N SER A 105 3.17 -10.14 4.26
CA SER A 105 3.00 -11.30 5.14
C SER A 105 4.33 -11.96 5.48
N GLU A 106 4.38 -12.68 6.61
CA GLU A 106 5.56 -13.49 6.95
C GLU A 106 5.87 -14.56 5.88
N ARG A 107 4.83 -15.10 5.24
CA ARG A 107 5.00 -16.06 4.13
C ARG A 107 5.67 -15.42 2.92
N PHE A 108 5.25 -14.23 2.52
CA PHE A 108 5.89 -13.49 1.42
C PHE A 108 7.36 -13.20 1.72
N ARG A 109 7.67 -12.75 2.93
CA ARG A 109 9.04 -12.48 3.37
C ARG A 109 9.98 -13.68 3.22
N LYS A 110 9.45 -14.90 3.34
CA LYS A 110 10.19 -16.17 3.26
C LYS A 110 9.90 -16.97 1.99
N ALA A 111 9.16 -16.40 1.04
CA ALA A 111 8.61 -17.14 -0.10
C ALA A 111 9.69 -17.60 -1.09
N ASP A 112 10.85 -16.95 -1.08
CA ASP A 112 11.98 -17.32 -1.93
C ASP A 112 13.03 -18.10 -1.12
N ASP A 113 13.05 -19.42 -1.33
CA ASP A 113 13.91 -20.39 -0.64
C ASP A 113 15.39 -20.19 -1.01
N GLY A 114 15.99 -19.17 -0.38
CA GLY A 114 17.41 -18.91 -0.44
C GLY A 114 17.77 -17.43 -0.37
N ALA A 115 16.87 -16.50 -0.72
CA ALA A 115 17.14 -15.06 -0.75
C ALA A 115 17.20 -14.43 0.65
N GLU A 116 17.95 -13.33 0.79
CA GLU A 116 17.82 -12.49 1.98
C GLU A 116 16.37 -11.99 2.10
N PRO A 117 15.74 -12.11 3.28
CA PRO A 117 14.34 -11.73 3.46
C PRO A 117 14.07 -10.30 3.02
N LEU A 118 13.05 -10.13 2.18
CA LEU A 118 12.58 -8.81 1.78
C LEU A 118 12.14 -8.03 3.02
N GLN A 119 12.49 -6.76 3.02
CA GLN A 119 12.05 -5.77 3.97
C GLN A 119 11.07 -4.84 3.29
N PRO A 120 10.13 -4.28 4.05
CA PRO A 120 9.41 -3.15 3.56
C PRO A 120 10.45 -2.12 3.01
N GLY A 121 10.17 -1.49 1.86
CA GLY A 121 10.98 -0.46 1.19
C GLY A 121 11.85 -0.96 0.06
N ASP A 122 12.11 -2.25 0.10
CA ASP A 122 12.83 -2.91 -0.95
C ASP A 122 12.10 -2.73 -2.28
N ARG A 123 12.92 -2.56 -3.31
CA ARG A 123 12.49 -2.53 -4.71
C ARG A 123 12.53 -3.95 -5.23
N LEU A 124 11.38 -4.52 -5.58
CA LEU A 124 11.26 -5.92 -5.98
C LEU A 124 12.16 -6.22 -7.18
N GLY A 125 12.14 -5.39 -8.22
CA GLY A 125 13.01 -5.55 -9.38
C GLY A 125 14.50 -5.55 -9.03
N ARG A 126 14.95 -4.66 -8.14
CA ARG A 126 16.36 -4.62 -7.70
C ARG A 126 16.76 -5.81 -6.83
N ARG A 127 15.83 -6.35 -6.03
CA ARG A 127 16.11 -7.43 -5.07
C ARG A 127 15.95 -8.83 -5.66
N LEU A 128 14.99 -9.00 -6.57
CA LEU A 128 14.57 -10.29 -7.11
C LEU A 128 14.97 -10.47 -8.57
N GLY A 129 15.38 -9.41 -9.28
CA GLY A 129 15.84 -9.49 -10.66
C GLY A 129 14.80 -10.07 -11.62
N GLY A 130 15.29 -10.83 -12.61
CA GLY A 130 14.47 -11.45 -13.64
C GLY A 130 13.63 -10.44 -14.42
N ASP A 131 12.34 -10.73 -14.62
CA ASP A 131 11.42 -9.89 -15.39
C ASP A 131 10.73 -8.80 -14.56
N CYS A 132 10.96 -8.76 -13.23
CA CYS A 132 10.24 -7.87 -12.31
C CYS A 132 10.19 -6.39 -12.75
N PRO A 133 11.30 -5.76 -13.20
CA PRO A 133 11.25 -4.37 -13.65
C PRO A 133 10.37 -4.16 -14.90
N GLU A 134 10.37 -5.12 -15.82
CA GLU A 134 9.54 -5.05 -17.02
C GLU A 134 8.05 -5.20 -16.65
N ARG A 135 7.73 -6.16 -15.79
CA ARG A 135 6.37 -6.38 -15.27
C ARG A 135 5.87 -5.15 -14.52
N ALA A 136 6.69 -4.56 -13.65
CA ALA A 136 6.36 -3.33 -12.94
C ALA A 136 5.94 -2.20 -13.89
N ARG A 137 6.77 -1.93 -14.92
CA ARG A 137 6.46 -0.90 -15.95
C ARG A 137 5.21 -1.23 -16.76
N ARG A 138 4.95 -2.51 -17.03
CA ARG A 138 3.73 -2.94 -17.72
C ARG A 138 2.50 -2.64 -16.87
N LEU A 139 2.53 -2.97 -15.58
CA LEU A 139 1.43 -2.71 -14.65
C LEU A 139 1.13 -1.21 -14.51
N SER A 140 2.16 -0.36 -14.46
CA SER A 140 1.99 1.10 -14.48
C SER A 140 1.29 1.57 -15.75
N ARG A 141 1.68 1.05 -16.92
CA ARG A 141 1.04 1.40 -18.22
C ARG A 141 -0.39 0.89 -18.34
N LEU A 142 -0.76 -0.17 -17.63
CA LEU A 142 -2.13 -0.66 -17.53
C LEU A 142 -2.99 0.18 -16.56
N GLY A 143 -2.39 1.18 -15.89
CA GLY A 143 -3.10 2.06 -14.97
C GLY A 143 -3.38 1.45 -13.59
N LEU A 144 -2.61 0.42 -13.21
CA LEU A 144 -2.72 -0.20 -11.89
C LEU A 144 -2.45 0.80 -10.75
N PHE A 145 -1.61 1.81 -10.98
CA PHE A 145 -1.30 2.87 -10.02
C PHE A 145 -1.95 4.22 -10.36
N SER A 146 -2.97 4.24 -11.23
CA SER A 146 -3.74 5.43 -11.60
C SER A 146 -5.24 5.30 -11.36
N GLY A 147 -5.74 4.09 -11.08
CA GLY A 147 -7.15 3.82 -10.84
C GLY A 147 -7.97 3.52 -12.10
N GLU A 148 -7.30 3.25 -13.23
CA GLU A 148 -7.96 2.89 -14.49
C GLU A 148 -8.45 1.42 -14.50
N VAL A 149 -7.89 0.59 -13.63
CA VAL A 149 -8.24 -0.83 -13.49
C VAL A 149 -8.60 -1.16 -12.05
N LEU A 150 -9.40 -2.21 -11.85
CA LEU A 150 -9.80 -2.72 -10.54
C LEU A 150 -9.16 -4.06 -10.19
N SER A 151 -8.69 -4.81 -11.19
CA SER A 151 -7.95 -6.04 -10.96
C SER A 151 -7.07 -6.37 -12.16
N VAL A 152 -5.85 -6.79 -11.89
CA VAL A 152 -4.89 -7.28 -12.90
C VAL A 152 -4.30 -8.59 -12.40
N ASP A 153 -4.22 -9.57 -13.29
CA ASP A 153 -3.39 -10.75 -13.07
C ASP A 153 -2.02 -10.51 -13.70
N ALA A 154 -0.96 -10.98 -13.04
CA ALA A 154 0.40 -10.87 -13.54
C ALA A 154 1.21 -12.13 -13.24
N ILE A 155 2.18 -12.40 -14.10
CA ILE A 155 3.17 -13.46 -13.89
C ILE A 155 4.56 -12.86 -13.69
N TRP A 156 5.39 -13.58 -12.96
CA TRP A 156 6.72 -13.12 -12.56
C TRP A 156 7.71 -14.25 -12.70
N ALA A 157 8.85 -13.95 -13.31
CA ALA A 157 10.05 -14.76 -13.26
C ALA A 157 11.09 -14.00 -12.44
N VAL A 158 11.41 -14.53 -11.26
CA VAL A 158 12.42 -13.98 -10.36
C VAL A 158 13.69 -14.82 -10.40
N GLU A 159 14.82 -14.16 -10.21
CA GLU A 159 16.15 -14.75 -10.17
C GLU A 159 16.86 -14.27 -8.91
N ALA A 160 16.79 -15.08 -7.85
CA ALA A 160 17.45 -14.79 -6.59
C ALA A 160 18.42 -15.93 -6.25
N ASN A 161 19.64 -15.57 -5.83
CA ASN A 161 20.68 -16.51 -5.38
C ASN A 161 20.93 -17.67 -6.35
N GLY A 162 20.95 -17.38 -7.65
CA GLY A 162 21.22 -18.36 -8.71
C GLY A 162 20.08 -19.35 -8.96
N ARG A 163 18.91 -19.16 -8.34
CA ARG A 163 17.72 -19.98 -8.55
C ARG A 163 16.66 -19.16 -9.25
N ARG A 164 16.05 -19.76 -10.28
CA ARG A 164 14.94 -19.17 -10.99
C ARG A 164 13.61 -19.68 -10.44
N ALA A 165 12.65 -18.78 -10.40
CA ALA A 165 11.44 -18.95 -9.64
C ALA A 165 10.28 -18.25 -10.37
N PHE A 166 9.17 -18.96 -10.58
CA PHE A 166 7.99 -18.43 -11.24
C PHE A 166 6.81 -18.24 -10.28
N TRP A 167 6.09 -17.14 -10.46
CA TRP A 167 4.95 -16.77 -9.64
C TRP A 167 3.81 -16.24 -10.49
N PHE A 168 2.60 -16.46 -10.02
CA PHE A 168 1.39 -15.79 -10.47
C PHE A 168 0.90 -14.88 -9.35
N SER A 169 0.35 -13.72 -9.70
CA SER A 169 -0.30 -12.84 -8.76
C SER A 169 -1.63 -12.30 -9.27
N ASN A 170 -2.59 -12.17 -8.35
CA ASN A 170 -3.72 -11.26 -8.54
C ASN A 170 -3.44 -9.95 -7.80
N MET A 171 -3.71 -8.83 -8.46
CA MET A 171 -3.38 -7.48 -8.00
C MET A 171 -4.61 -6.58 -8.01
N VAL A 172 -4.92 -5.99 -6.86
CA VAL A 172 -6.06 -5.09 -6.66
C VAL A 172 -5.53 -3.74 -6.18
N PRO A 173 -5.75 -2.66 -6.93
CA PRO A 173 -5.35 -1.33 -6.50
C PRO A 173 -6.25 -0.80 -5.40
N LEU A 174 -5.63 -0.04 -4.50
CA LEU A 174 -6.22 0.55 -3.30
C LEU A 174 -5.74 1.98 -3.22
N GLN A 175 -6.66 2.90 -2.89
CA GLN A 175 -6.29 4.28 -2.65
C GLN A 175 -6.08 4.51 -1.15
N THR A 176 -4.96 5.14 -0.79
CA THR A 176 -4.69 5.56 0.59
C THR A 176 -5.52 6.78 0.98
N GLU A 177 -5.57 7.11 2.26
CA GLU A 177 -6.20 8.35 2.73
C GLU A 177 -5.51 9.62 2.20
N GLN A 178 -4.26 9.51 1.76
CA GLN A 178 -3.50 10.58 1.10
C GLN A 178 -3.78 10.68 -0.40
N ARG A 179 -4.63 9.82 -0.96
CA ARG A 179 -4.89 9.67 -2.41
C ARG A 179 -3.71 9.13 -3.21
N ASP A 180 -2.72 8.54 -2.52
CA ASP A 180 -1.69 7.75 -3.19
C ASP A 180 -2.26 6.38 -3.56
N TRP A 181 -1.63 5.74 -4.54
CA TRP A 181 -2.00 4.40 -4.97
C TRP A 181 -1.08 3.35 -4.36
N ALA A 182 -1.71 2.32 -3.80
CA ALA A 182 -1.08 1.10 -3.38
C ALA A 182 -1.77 -0.08 -4.06
N VAL A 183 -1.15 -1.24 -4.03
CA VAL A 183 -1.69 -2.47 -4.63
C VAL A 183 -1.59 -3.58 -3.61
N HIS A 184 -2.72 -4.21 -3.32
CA HIS A 184 -2.73 -5.51 -2.69
C HIS A 184 -2.43 -6.57 -3.74
N ALA A 185 -1.39 -7.37 -3.51
CA ALA A 185 -1.00 -8.44 -4.40
C ALA A 185 -0.97 -9.77 -3.64
N ALA A 186 -1.69 -10.76 -4.16
CA ALA A 186 -1.68 -12.13 -3.65
C ALA A 186 -0.98 -13.04 -4.64
N PHE A 187 -0.01 -13.83 -4.17
CA PHE A 187 0.88 -14.62 -4.99
C PHE A 187 0.69 -16.10 -4.76
N ARG A 188 0.92 -16.89 -5.82
CA ARG A 188 1.12 -18.33 -5.73
C ARG A 188 2.31 -18.75 -6.59
N ARG A 189 2.95 -19.83 -6.17
CA ARG A 189 3.98 -20.49 -6.96
C ARG A 189 3.36 -21.09 -8.22
N ILE A 190 4.05 -20.98 -9.35
CA ILE A 190 3.68 -21.67 -10.60
C ILE A 190 4.89 -22.40 -11.16
N GLU A 191 4.62 -23.42 -11.96
CA GLU A 191 5.66 -24.13 -12.71
C GLU A 191 6.09 -23.32 -13.93
N GLU A 192 7.32 -23.56 -14.41
CA GLU A 192 7.84 -22.87 -15.60
C GLU A 192 6.96 -23.08 -16.84
N ALA A 193 6.40 -24.28 -17.00
CA ALA A 193 5.50 -24.57 -18.12
C ALA A 193 4.23 -23.71 -18.09
N GLU A 194 3.67 -23.47 -16.89
CA GLU A 194 2.52 -22.58 -16.72
C GLU A 194 2.91 -21.13 -16.99
N TYR A 195 4.06 -20.69 -16.48
CA TYR A 195 4.60 -19.35 -16.75
C TYR A 195 4.74 -19.11 -18.26
N ARG A 196 5.39 -20.01 -19.00
CA ARG A 196 5.62 -19.85 -20.45
C ARG A 196 4.30 -19.81 -21.24
N ARG A 197 3.32 -20.61 -20.83
CA ARG A 197 1.99 -20.59 -21.43
C ARG A 197 1.32 -19.24 -21.22
N LEU A 198 1.29 -18.75 -19.98
CA LEU A 198 0.70 -17.46 -19.63
C LEU A 198 1.45 -16.28 -20.26
N ASP A 199 2.77 -16.35 -20.40
CA ASP A 199 3.58 -15.31 -21.04
C ASP A 199 3.26 -15.17 -22.55
N GLY A 200 2.81 -16.26 -23.19
CA GLY A 200 2.29 -16.22 -24.56
C GLY A 200 0.83 -15.72 -24.66
N GLU A 201 0.07 -15.77 -23.57
CA GLU A 201 -1.33 -15.33 -23.51
C GLU A 201 -1.47 -13.87 -23.05
N TYR A 202 -0.63 -13.45 -22.11
CA TYR A 202 -0.72 -12.16 -21.44
C TYR A 202 0.22 -11.16 -22.10
N ASP A 203 -0.32 -10.08 -22.67
CA ASP A 203 0.48 -9.03 -23.28
C ASP A 203 1.38 -8.33 -22.26
N GLY A 204 2.69 -8.60 -22.36
CA GLY A 204 3.69 -8.13 -21.40
C GLY A 204 3.58 -8.81 -20.03
N GLY A 205 3.03 -10.02 -19.95
CA GLY A 205 2.94 -10.83 -18.73
C GLY A 205 1.89 -10.34 -17.73
N ALA A 206 0.95 -9.51 -18.16
CA ALA A 206 -0.17 -9.05 -17.35
C ALA A 206 -1.48 -9.03 -18.15
N GLU A 207 -2.59 -9.35 -17.48
CA GLU A 207 -3.94 -9.36 -18.04
C GLU A 207 -4.89 -8.57 -17.14
N VAL A 208 -5.57 -7.56 -17.71
CA VAL A 208 -6.60 -6.81 -16.99
C VAL A 208 -7.82 -7.70 -16.83
N ARG A 209 -8.22 -7.95 -15.58
CA ARG A 209 -9.42 -8.74 -15.26
C ARG A 209 -10.66 -7.87 -15.14
N LEU A 210 -10.50 -6.67 -14.59
CA LEU A 210 -11.60 -5.73 -14.37
C LEU A 210 -11.10 -4.31 -14.64
N GLU A 211 -11.75 -3.60 -15.57
CA GLU A 211 -11.55 -2.17 -15.77
C GLU A 211 -12.34 -1.36 -14.73
N ALA A 212 -11.87 -0.15 -14.41
CA ALA A 212 -12.68 0.80 -13.65
C ALA A 212 -13.86 1.29 -14.51
N PRO A 213 -15.05 1.49 -13.93
CA PRO A 213 -16.19 2.02 -14.66
C PRO A 213 -15.84 3.40 -15.23
N ARG A 214 -15.95 3.57 -16.56
CA ARG A 214 -15.84 4.88 -17.19
C ARG A 214 -17.13 5.64 -16.93
N LEU A 215 -17.12 6.56 -15.96
CA LEU A 215 -18.21 7.51 -15.76
C LEU A 215 -18.32 8.39 -17.01
N HIS A 216 -19.25 8.06 -17.91
CA HIS A 216 -19.70 8.99 -18.94
C HIS A 216 -20.64 9.95 -18.24
N ILE A 217 -20.14 11.14 -17.93
CA ILE A 217 -21.00 12.25 -17.54
C ILE A 217 -21.47 12.85 -18.86
N ASP A 218 -22.59 12.35 -19.37
CA ASP A 218 -23.32 13.04 -20.43
C ASP A 218 -23.74 14.41 -19.88
N GLY A 219 -23.29 15.48 -20.54
CA GLY A 219 -23.51 16.87 -20.15
C GLY A 219 -24.92 17.38 -20.42
#